data_AF-A0A7S2TI62-F1
#
_entry.id   AF-A0A7S2TI62-F1
#
_cell.length_a   1.000
_cell.length_b   1.000
_cell.length_c   1.000
_cell.angle_alpha   90.00
_cell.angle_beta   90.00
_cell.angle_gamma   90.00
#
_symmetry.space_group_name_H-M   'P 1'
#
loop_
_entity.id
_entity.type
_entity.pdbx_description
1 polymer ?
#
loop_
_entity_poly.entity_id
_entity_poly.type
_entity_poly.pdbx_seq_one_letter_code
_entity_poly.pdbx_strand_id
1 'polypeptide(L)'
;LIKESWLQLRRRDAAKVKKSKKPRDERQGFASAYDEYQKEGKCSNAWIAKSTLGFKGKDIKVSDSATKLLAFIDSLKGRWVVQKYIENPMLVDGRKFDIRTWHLVTAHDPQALQVYTFDEGVLRVSSKPYKNSDFDDDFMHITNNAIQQDHPDYGKNEQDNLIDFAQFDHVLKLHHQRKKGKGGELGKEDEKDNGPMTVRGNVLPRINEIVMETLRCIKDFLLPQPCGAYQMLGYDFVITDKGDLQLLEVNLTPGTSTTLVGKMVADMNEIAVDAAFPDPKATKSGENVSLNNGFKHVGKIE
;
A
#
# COMPACT_ATOMS: atom_id res chain seq x y z
N LEU A 1 -10.63 15.12 -15.91
CA LEU A 1 -10.35 16.57 -15.80
C LEU A 1 -9.62 16.97 -14.50
N ILE A 2 -9.64 16.21 -13.41
CA ILE A 2 -8.90 16.54 -12.15
C ILE A 2 -7.45 15.98 -12.12
N LYS A 3 -7.12 14.95 -12.93
CA LYS A 3 -5.76 14.40 -13.04
C LYS A 3 -4.73 15.36 -13.67
N GLU A 4 -5.14 16.28 -14.55
CA GLU A 4 -4.20 17.11 -15.31
C GLU A 4 -3.71 18.35 -14.56
N SER A 5 -4.54 18.92 -13.67
CA SER A 5 -4.19 20.13 -12.91
C SER A 5 -3.01 19.90 -11.96
N TRP A 6 -2.98 18.76 -11.27
CA TRP A 6 -1.91 18.41 -10.32
C TRP A 6 -0.58 18.02 -10.99
N LEU A 7 -0.62 17.40 -12.16
CA LEU A 7 0.59 17.01 -12.91
C LEU A 7 1.29 18.21 -13.56
N GLN A 8 0.54 19.23 -13.98
CA GLN A 8 1.10 20.44 -14.59
C GLN A 8 1.84 21.34 -13.59
N LEU A 9 1.41 21.38 -12.32
CA LEU A 9 2.13 22.08 -11.25
C LEU A 9 3.51 21.45 -10.97
N ARG A 10 3.62 20.12 -10.95
CA ARG A 10 4.90 19.43 -10.70
C ARG A 10 5.94 19.56 -11.81
N ARG A 11 5.51 19.64 -13.08
CA ARG A 11 6.45 19.73 -14.23
C ARG A 11 7.21 21.06 -14.28
N ARG A 12 6.67 22.14 -13.71
CA ARG A 12 7.35 23.45 -13.68
C ARG A 12 8.39 23.58 -12.57
N ASP A 13 8.26 22.81 -11.48
CA ASP A 13 9.16 22.92 -10.32
C ASP A 13 10.35 21.95 -10.35
N ALA A 14 10.25 20.82 -11.07
CA ALA A 14 11.29 19.79 -11.09
C ALA A 14 12.64 20.28 -11.68
N ALA A 15 12.62 21.29 -12.54
CA ALA A 15 13.83 21.79 -13.22
C ALA A 15 14.63 22.82 -12.40
N LYS A 16 14.15 23.28 -11.23
CA LYS A 16 14.80 24.38 -10.46
C LYS A 16 14.75 24.22 -8.95
N VAL A 17 14.72 23.01 -8.39
CA VAL A 17 14.86 22.84 -6.93
C VAL A 17 16.33 22.99 -6.53
N LYS A 18 16.79 24.24 -6.35
CA LYS A 18 17.89 24.51 -5.43
C LYS A 18 17.47 23.98 -4.06
N LYS A 19 18.17 22.98 -3.52
CA LYS A 19 17.87 22.36 -2.22
C LYS A 19 17.83 23.44 -1.13
N SER A 20 16.65 23.90 -0.77
CA SER A 20 16.42 24.67 0.46
C SER A 20 16.78 23.76 1.63
N LYS A 21 17.65 24.24 2.53
CA LYS A 21 17.97 23.55 3.79
C LYS A 21 16.84 23.65 4.83
N LYS A 22 15.81 24.47 4.59
CA LYS A 22 14.65 24.56 5.49
C LYS A 22 13.64 23.46 5.15
N PRO A 23 13.10 22.74 6.15
CA PRO A 23 11.97 21.84 5.95
C PRO A 23 10.84 22.57 5.22
N ARG A 24 10.26 21.94 4.20
CA ARG A 24 9.13 22.49 3.45
C ARG A 24 7.88 22.38 4.33
N ASP A 25 7.29 23.52 4.66
CA ASP A 25 5.97 23.59 5.30
C ASP A 25 4.92 23.88 4.21
N GLU A 26 3.97 22.98 4.03
CA GLU A 26 2.93 23.04 2.99
C GLU A 26 1.53 23.35 3.55
N ARG A 27 1.41 23.87 4.79
CA ARG A 27 0.12 24.18 5.42
C ARG A 27 -0.81 25.04 4.56
N GLN A 28 -0.28 26.03 3.85
CA GLN A 28 -1.09 26.88 2.96
C GLN A 28 -1.65 26.09 1.77
N GLY A 29 -0.86 25.19 1.20
CA GLY A 29 -1.31 24.29 0.13
C GLY A 29 -2.37 23.31 0.62
N PHE A 30 -2.18 22.76 1.83
CA PHE A 30 -3.20 21.96 2.49
C PHE A 30 -4.50 22.73 2.72
N ALA A 31 -4.46 23.94 3.29
CA ALA A 31 -5.64 24.76 3.53
C ALA A 31 -6.41 25.05 2.23
N SER A 32 -5.69 25.39 1.16
CA SER A 32 -6.31 25.66 -0.14
C SER A 32 -7.02 24.42 -0.70
N ALA A 33 -6.36 23.26 -0.64
CA ALA A 33 -6.95 22.00 -1.08
C ALA A 33 -8.15 21.60 -0.20
N TYR A 34 -8.04 21.75 1.11
CA TYR A 34 -9.12 21.47 2.06
C TYR A 34 -10.39 22.28 1.75
N ASP A 35 -10.24 23.57 1.49
CA ASP A 35 -11.35 24.46 1.12
C ASP A 35 -11.96 24.10 -0.24
N GLU A 36 -11.15 23.65 -1.20
CA GLU A 36 -11.62 23.16 -2.50
C GLU A 36 -12.49 21.90 -2.34
N TYR A 37 -12.01 20.90 -1.60
CA TYR A 37 -12.79 19.69 -1.31
C TYR A 37 -14.06 19.99 -0.51
N GLN A 38 -14.02 20.95 0.41
CA GLN A 38 -15.19 21.39 1.16
C GLN A 38 -16.27 21.96 0.22
N LYS A 39 -15.87 22.77 -0.77
CA LYS A 39 -16.78 23.36 -1.76
C LYS A 39 -17.39 22.31 -2.70
N GLU A 40 -16.65 21.25 -3.02
CA GLU A 40 -17.20 20.17 -3.86
C GLU A 40 -18.36 19.43 -3.18
N GLY A 41 -18.41 19.38 -1.85
CA GLY A 41 -19.57 18.88 -1.08
C GLY A 41 -19.88 17.39 -1.24
N LYS A 42 -18.97 16.60 -1.81
CA LYS A 42 -19.22 15.18 -2.16
C LYS A 42 -18.90 14.18 -1.04
N CYS A 43 -18.24 14.61 0.04
CA CYS A 43 -17.66 13.72 1.05
C CYS A 43 -17.54 14.42 2.41
N SER A 44 -17.22 13.66 3.47
CA SER A 44 -16.98 14.16 4.83
C SER A 44 -15.75 15.09 4.89
N ASN A 45 -14.98 15.17 3.81
CA ASN A 45 -13.73 15.93 3.70
C ASN A 45 -12.71 15.51 4.77
N ALA A 46 -12.60 14.19 4.98
CA ALA A 46 -11.69 13.62 5.97
C ALA A 46 -10.24 13.57 5.44
N TRP A 47 -9.30 13.83 6.33
CA TRP A 47 -7.86 13.82 6.09
C TRP A 47 -7.16 13.00 7.18
N ILE A 48 -5.98 12.46 6.84
CA ILE A 48 -5.16 11.67 7.75
C ILE A 48 -3.78 12.32 7.89
N ALA A 49 -3.36 12.56 9.12
CA ALA A 49 -2.02 12.98 9.48
C ALA A 49 -1.22 11.76 9.93
N LYS A 50 0.00 11.62 9.40
CA LYS A 50 0.93 10.54 9.75
C LYS A 50 2.32 11.13 10.04
N SER A 51 2.93 10.74 11.15
CA SER A 51 4.31 11.12 11.46
C SER A 51 5.29 10.34 10.60
N THR A 52 6.37 11.00 10.17
CA THR A 52 7.48 10.36 9.44
C THR A 52 8.34 9.43 10.29
N LEU A 53 8.23 9.51 11.62
CA LEU A 53 8.95 8.67 12.59
C LEU A 53 8.02 7.69 13.31
N GLY A 54 6.72 7.74 13.02
CA GLY A 54 5.72 6.93 13.69
C GLY A 54 5.86 5.47 13.30
N PHE A 55 6.18 4.61 14.26
CA PHE A 55 6.07 3.16 14.10
C PHE A 55 4.74 2.70 14.71
N LYS A 56 4.13 1.66 14.12
CA LYS A 56 3.01 0.91 14.72
C LYS A 56 1.69 1.69 14.90
N GLY A 57 1.50 2.80 14.18
CA GLY A 57 0.22 3.53 14.13
C GLY A 57 -0.07 4.51 15.27
N LYS A 58 0.84 4.66 16.25
CA LYS A 58 0.62 5.50 17.44
C LYS A 58 0.63 7.02 17.19
N ASP A 59 1.10 7.45 16.03
CA ASP A 59 1.17 8.85 15.60
C ASP A 59 0.37 9.07 14.31
N ILE A 60 -0.88 8.60 14.32
CA ILE A 60 -1.82 8.75 13.21
C ILE A 60 -3.09 9.41 13.74
N LYS A 61 -3.61 10.37 12.99
CA LYS A 61 -4.92 10.97 13.29
C LYS A 61 -5.74 11.11 12.02
N VAL A 62 -6.97 10.61 12.05
CA VAL A 62 -7.98 10.92 11.04
C VAL A 62 -8.89 12.02 11.57
N SER A 63 -9.23 13.00 10.73
CA SER A 63 -10.12 14.10 11.10
C SER A 63 -10.75 14.71 9.85
N ASP A 64 -12.02 15.06 9.95
CA ASP A 64 -12.76 15.91 9.01
C ASP A 64 -12.69 17.40 9.37
N SER A 65 -11.90 17.75 10.39
CA SER A 65 -11.60 19.13 10.78
C SER A 65 -10.12 19.43 10.57
N ALA A 66 -9.82 20.35 9.65
CA ALA A 66 -8.47 20.86 9.42
C ALA A 66 -7.87 21.44 10.71
N THR A 67 -8.64 22.19 11.49
CA THR A 67 -8.18 22.79 12.75
C THR A 67 -7.78 21.73 13.77
N LYS A 68 -8.61 20.69 13.98
CA LYS A 68 -8.27 19.59 14.89
C LYS A 68 -7.01 18.84 14.41
N LEU A 69 -6.90 18.61 13.10
CA LEU A 69 -5.77 17.90 12.52
C LEU A 69 -4.45 18.69 12.67
N LEU A 70 -4.47 20.00 12.41
CA LEU A 70 -3.32 20.88 12.58
C LEU A 70 -2.94 21.03 14.06
N ALA A 71 -3.91 21.16 14.96
CA ALA A 71 -3.66 21.20 16.40
C ALA A 71 -3.00 19.91 16.91
N PHE A 72 -3.44 18.75 16.43
CA PHE A 72 -2.79 17.46 16.71
C PHE A 72 -1.32 17.45 16.24
N ILE A 73 -1.07 17.88 14.99
CA ILE A 73 0.29 17.99 14.43
C ILE A 73 1.15 18.95 15.26
N ASP A 74 0.62 20.12 15.64
CA ASP A 74 1.36 21.14 16.41
C ASP A 74 1.66 20.70 17.84
N SER A 75 0.85 19.81 18.41
CA SER A 75 1.08 19.24 19.74
C SER A 75 2.26 18.27 19.79
N LEU A 76 2.72 17.76 18.64
CA LEU A 76 3.74 16.74 18.52
C LEU A 76 4.94 17.22 17.69
N LYS A 77 6.15 16.98 18.19
CA LYS A 77 7.37 17.33 17.44
C LYS A 77 7.58 16.34 16.29
N GLY A 78 7.89 16.83 15.09
CA GLY A 78 8.30 15.97 13.99
C GLY A 78 7.94 16.52 12.62
N ARG A 79 8.26 15.74 11.58
CA ARG A 79 7.75 15.96 10.23
C ARG A 79 6.54 15.07 10.02
N TRP A 80 5.52 15.64 9.41
CA TRP A 80 4.22 15.04 9.21
C TRP A 80 3.83 15.08 7.74
N VAL A 81 3.04 14.11 7.32
CA VAL A 81 2.35 14.13 6.04
C VAL A 81 0.86 14.22 6.34
N VAL A 82 0.19 15.17 5.69
CA VAL A 82 -1.27 15.24 5.64
C VAL A 82 -1.70 14.73 4.27
N GLN A 83 -2.55 13.70 4.28
CA GLN A 83 -3.02 13.01 3.08
C GLN A 83 -4.55 12.97 3.09
N LYS A 84 -5.18 13.07 1.92
CA LYS A 84 -6.63 12.90 1.81
C LYS A 84 -7.00 11.49 2.28
N TYR A 85 -7.92 11.39 3.24
CA TYR A 85 -8.38 10.09 3.73
C TYR A 85 -9.30 9.43 2.70
N ILE A 86 -9.18 8.10 2.60
CA ILE A 86 -9.98 7.28 1.68
C ILE A 86 -11.27 6.92 2.41
N GLU A 87 -12.28 7.73 2.14
CA GLU A 87 -13.56 7.72 2.86
C GLU A 87 -14.51 6.60 2.44
N ASN A 88 -14.34 6.07 1.22
CA ASN A 88 -15.12 4.95 0.69
C ASN A 88 -14.19 3.79 0.35
N PRO A 89 -13.61 3.10 1.36
CA PRO A 89 -12.83 1.89 1.12
C PRO A 89 -13.77 0.74 0.75
N MET A 90 -13.25 -0.26 0.03
CA MET A 90 -13.89 -1.57 0.01
C MET A 90 -13.88 -2.16 1.42
N LEU A 91 -14.91 -2.93 1.76
CA LEU A 91 -15.09 -3.48 3.10
C LEU A 91 -15.18 -5.00 3.07
N VAL A 92 -14.55 -5.65 4.04
CA VAL A 92 -14.75 -7.07 4.38
C VAL A 92 -15.82 -7.12 5.47
N ASP A 93 -17.02 -7.62 5.14
CA ASP A 93 -18.14 -7.69 6.07
C ASP A 93 -18.39 -6.39 6.87
N GLY A 94 -18.32 -5.27 6.16
CA GLY A 94 -18.53 -3.94 6.72
C GLY A 94 -17.33 -3.37 7.47
N ARG A 95 -16.19 -4.06 7.55
CA ARG A 95 -14.96 -3.63 8.23
C ARG A 95 -13.90 -3.18 7.22
N LYS A 96 -13.10 -2.19 7.61
CA LYS A 96 -12.04 -1.63 6.78
C LYS A 96 -10.86 -2.58 6.73
N PHE A 97 -10.13 -2.62 5.63
CA PHE A 97 -8.86 -3.33 5.55
C PHE A 97 -7.83 -2.53 4.74
N ASP A 98 -6.58 -2.91 4.90
CA ASP A 98 -5.51 -2.60 3.96
C ASP A 98 -4.86 -3.90 3.46
N ILE A 99 -4.08 -3.83 2.39
CA ILE A 99 -3.39 -4.96 1.76
C ILE A 99 -1.88 -4.77 1.93
N ARG A 100 -1.22 -5.76 2.53
CA ARG A 100 0.24 -5.89 2.61
C ARG A 100 0.74 -6.86 1.55
N THR A 101 1.71 -6.41 0.75
CA THR A 101 2.50 -7.27 -0.14
C THR A 101 4.00 -7.09 0.09
N TRP A 102 4.78 -8.08 -0.30
CA TRP A 102 6.23 -8.10 -0.12
C TRP A 102 6.96 -8.15 -1.45
N HIS A 103 8.02 -7.36 -1.56
CA HIS A 103 8.78 -7.19 -2.79
C HIS A 103 10.27 -7.25 -2.47
N LEU A 104 11.00 -8.16 -3.13
CA LEU A 104 12.44 -8.27 -3.04
C LEU A 104 13.06 -7.50 -4.21
N VAL A 105 13.95 -6.57 -3.89
CA VAL A 105 14.74 -5.82 -4.87
C VAL A 105 16.20 -6.23 -4.73
N THR A 106 16.83 -6.69 -5.80
CA THR A 106 18.23 -7.13 -5.80
C THR A 106 19.05 -6.38 -6.84
N ALA A 107 20.34 -6.15 -6.56
CA ALA A 107 21.31 -5.57 -7.47
C ALA A 107 22.42 -6.60 -7.78
N HIS A 108 22.21 -7.43 -8.81
CA HIS A 108 23.25 -8.33 -9.33
C HIS A 108 24.19 -7.63 -10.33
N ASP A 109 23.74 -6.52 -10.88
CA ASP A 109 24.49 -5.62 -11.76
C ASP A 109 24.49 -4.24 -11.09
N PRO A 110 25.63 -3.56 -10.93
CA PRO A 110 25.67 -2.24 -10.34
C PRO A 110 24.75 -1.21 -11.00
N GLN A 111 24.37 -1.41 -12.26
CA GLN A 111 23.50 -0.50 -13.01
C GLN A 111 22.06 -1.00 -13.15
N ALA A 112 21.68 -2.08 -12.46
CA ALA A 112 20.33 -2.59 -12.57
C ALA A 112 19.76 -3.18 -11.28
N LEU A 113 18.46 -2.98 -11.09
CA LEU A 113 17.70 -3.62 -10.04
C LEU A 113 16.77 -4.69 -10.64
N GLN A 114 16.80 -5.89 -10.09
CA GLN A 114 15.78 -6.91 -10.33
C GLN A 114 14.70 -6.81 -9.26
N VAL A 115 13.44 -6.87 -9.67
CA VAL A 115 12.29 -6.75 -8.78
C VAL A 115 11.50 -8.04 -8.80
N TYR A 116 11.25 -8.59 -7.62
CA TYR A 116 10.43 -9.78 -7.41
C TYR A 116 9.28 -9.45 -6.47
N THR A 117 8.09 -9.99 -6.74
CA THR A 117 6.92 -9.87 -5.87
C THR A 117 6.60 -11.23 -5.29
N PHE A 118 6.34 -11.28 -3.98
CA PHE A 118 5.82 -12.49 -3.34
C PHE A 118 4.37 -12.69 -3.79
N ASP A 119 4.04 -13.89 -4.28
CA ASP A 119 2.74 -14.20 -4.89
C ASP A 119 1.57 -14.29 -3.90
N GLU A 120 1.88 -14.32 -2.60
CA GLU A 120 0.94 -14.21 -1.50
C GLU A 120 1.04 -12.85 -0.80
N GLY A 121 -0.06 -12.41 -0.22
CA GLY A 121 -0.18 -11.19 0.57
C GLY A 121 -1.22 -11.35 1.65
N VAL A 122 -1.32 -10.36 2.53
CA VAL A 122 -2.29 -10.39 3.63
C VAL A 122 -3.10 -9.11 3.67
N LEU A 123 -4.40 -9.27 3.88
CA LEU A 123 -5.29 -8.19 4.27
C LEU A 123 -5.26 -8.05 5.79
N ARG A 124 -5.09 -6.82 6.27
CA ARG A 124 -5.17 -6.49 7.70
C ARG A 124 -6.51 -5.82 7.96
N VAL A 125 -7.39 -6.50 8.68
CA VAL A 125 -8.79 -6.08 8.83
C VAL A 125 -9.00 -5.36 10.17
N SER A 126 -9.82 -4.32 10.19
CA SER A 126 -10.25 -3.66 11.41
C SER A 126 -11.15 -4.58 12.23
N SER A 127 -11.14 -4.43 13.55
CA SER A 127 -12.02 -5.19 14.45
C SER A 127 -13.44 -4.62 14.47
N LYS A 128 -13.59 -3.34 14.12
CA LYS A 128 -14.88 -2.62 14.15
C LYS A 128 -15.46 -2.36 12.77
N PRO A 129 -16.82 -2.39 12.63
CA PRO A 129 -17.50 -1.96 11.41
C PRO A 129 -17.18 -0.51 11.07
N TYR A 130 -16.88 -0.26 9.80
CA TYR A 130 -16.52 1.03 9.26
C TYR A 130 -17.74 1.95 9.13
N LYS A 131 -17.55 3.21 9.51
CA LYS A 131 -18.46 4.32 9.24
C LYS A 131 -17.62 5.46 8.66
N ASN A 132 -18.17 6.22 7.72
CA ASN A 132 -17.52 7.44 7.21
C ASN A 132 -17.83 8.64 8.14
N SER A 133 -17.61 8.43 9.43
CA SER A 133 -17.84 9.33 10.55
C SER A 133 -17.11 8.74 11.75
N ASP A 134 -17.13 9.40 12.90
CA ASP A 134 -16.51 8.87 14.12
C ASP A 134 -15.00 8.64 13.99
N PHE A 135 -14.32 9.58 13.32
CA PHE A 135 -12.88 9.52 13.01
C PHE A 135 -11.96 9.51 14.25
N ASP A 136 -12.52 9.62 15.45
CA ASP A 136 -11.81 9.46 16.71
C ASP A 136 -11.65 7.98 17.13
N ASP A 137 -12.38 7.04 16.49
CA ASP A 137 -12.27 5.59 16.75
C ASP A 137 -11.17 4.94 15.89
N ASP A 138 -9.95 4.87 16.43
CA ASP A 138 -8.80 4.27 15.73
C ASP A 138 -9.03 2.79 15.37
N PHE A 139 -9.77 2.04 16.18
CA PHE A 139 -10.05 0.62 15.90
C PHE A 139 -10.94 0.41 14.67
N MET A 140 -11.64 1.46 14.24
CA MET A 140 -12.44 1.49 13.02
C MET A 140 -11.61 1.91 11.79
N HIS A 141 -10.75 2.90 11.97
CA HIS A 141 -10.11 3.61 10.87
C HIS A 141 -8.66 3.19 10.58
N ILE A 142 -7.97 2.59 11.55
CA ILE A 142 -6.55 2.22 11.48
C ILE A 142 -6.39 0.70 11.58
N THR A 143 -5.89 0.08 10.52
CA THR A 143 -5.83 -1.38 10.36
C THR A 143 -4.50 -2.00 10.80
N ASN A 144 -3.57 -1.19 11.32
CA ASN A 144 -2.29 -1.69 11.83
C ASN A 144 -2.51 -2.69 12.97
N ASN A 145 -1.90 -3.87 12.86
CA ASN A 145 -2.08 -4.93 13.86
C ASN A 145 -1.70 -4.49 15.28
N ALA A 146 -0.66 -3.66 15.41
CA ALA A 146 -0.21 -3.15 16.70
C ALA A 146 -1.23 -2.27 17.44
N ILE A 147 -2.24 -1.73 16.73
CA ILE A 147 -3.41 -1.09 17.33
C ILE A 147 -4.51 -2.14 17.52
N GLN A 148 -4.81 -2.91 16.47
CA GLN A 148 -5.94 -3.83 16.47
C GLN A 148 -5.87 -4.90 17.57
N GLN A 149 -4.67 -5.40 17.90
CA GLN A 149 -4.46 -6.39 18.95
C GLN A 149 -4.96 -5.96 20.34
N ASP A 150 -5.13 -4.65 20.58
CA ASP A 150 -5.62 -4.11 21.85
C ASP A 150 -7.16 -4.09 21.90
N HIS A 151 -7.87 -4.42 20.80
CA HIS A 151 -9.32 -4.49 20.77
C HIS A 151 -9.82 -5.85 21.31
N PRO A 152 -10.90 -5.89 22.13
CA PRO A 152 -11.44 -7.16 22.66
C PRO A 152 -11.91 -8.17 21.61
N ASP A 153 -12.36 -7.69 20.45
CA ASP A 153 -12.80 -8.53 19.33
C ASP A 153 -11.67 -8.87 18.34
N TYR A 154 -10.41 -8.54 18.64
CA TYR A 154 -9.28 -8.97 17.81
C TYR A 154 -9.22 -10.49 17.71
N GLY A 155 -9.06 -11.02 16.49
CA GLY A 155 -9.02 -12.46 16.24
C GLY A 155 -10.39 -13.13 16.19
N LYS A 156 -11.49 -12.40 16.39
CA LYS A 156 -12.85 -12.98 16.53
C LYS A 156 -13.44 -13.48 15.22
N ASN A 157 -13.23 -12.72 14.13
CA ASN A 157 -13.75 -13.06 12.81
C ASN A 157 -12.73 -13.85 11.98
N GLU A 158 -11.48 -13.39 12.00
CA GLU A 158 -10.35 -14.02 11.35
C GLU A 158 -9.20 -14.11 12.34
N GLN A 159 -8.40 -15.19 12.25
CA GLN A 159 -7.22 -15.32 13.09
C GLN A 159 -6.30 -14.11 12.88
N ASP A 160 -5.97 -13.44 13.99
CA ASP A 160 -5.14 -12.24 13.99
C ASP A 160 -5.67 -11.06 13.14
N ASN A 161 -6.97 -11.06 12.81
CA ASN A 161 -7.58 -10.15 11.83
C ASN A 161 -6.86 -10.16 10.46
N LEU A 162 -6.33 -11.31 10.06
CA LEU A 162 -5.64 -11.49 8.78
C LEU A 162 -6.48 -12.31 7.82
N ILE A 163 -6.52 -11.85 6.57
CA ILE A 163 -7.15 -12.56 5.44
C ILE A 163 -6.09 -12.80 4.38
N ASP A 164 -5.95 -14.03 3.90
CA ASP A 164 -5.03 -14.36 2.80
C ASP A 164 -5.62 -14.03 1.42
N PHE A 165 -4.82 -14.16 0.37
CA PHE A 165 -5.26 -13.86 -0.99
C PHE A 165 -6.34 -14.81 -1.53
N ALA A 166 -6.36 -16.07 -1.08
CA ALA A 166 -7.40 -17.02 -1.48
C ALA A 166 -8.77 -16.61 -0.92
N GLN A 167 -8.80 -16.16 0.33
CA GLN A 167 -9.98 -15.59 0.97
C GLN A 167 -10.32 -14.20 0.37
N PHE A 168 -9.32 -13.41 -0.01
CA PHE A 168 -9.57 -12.10 -0.65
C PHE A 168 -10.29 -12.24 -2.01
N ASP A 169 -10.00 -13.27 -2.80
CA ASP A 169 -10.79 -13.58 -4.00
C ASP A 169 -12.30 -13.76 -3.70
N HIS A 170 -12.64 -14.31 -2.54
CA HIS A 170 -14.04 -14.41 -2.10
C HIS A 170 -14.63 -13.03 -1.77
N VAL A 171 -13.88 -12.18 -1.08
CA VAL A 171 -14.28 -10.79 -0.78
C VAL A 171 -14.56 -10.01 -2.07
N LEU A 172 -13.69 -10.12 -3.08
CA LEU A 172 -13.86 -9.44 -4.38
C LEU A 172 -15.13 -9.92 -5.10
N LYS A 173 -15.41 -11.24 -5.07
CA LYS A 173 -16.64 -11.82 -5.62
C LYS A 173 -17.89 -11.28 -4.92
N LEU A 174 -17.90 -11.26 -3.59
CA LEU A 174 -19.03 -10.73 -2.81
C LEU A 174 -19.24 -9.23 -3.06
N HIS A 175 -18.16 -8.45 -3.17
CA HIS A 175 -18.24 -7.02 -3.50
C HIS A 175 -18.90 -6.77 -4.86
N HIS A 176 -18.52 -7.55 -5.88
CA HIS A 176 -19.13 -7.50 -7.22
C HIS A 176 -20.63 -7.80 -7.18
N GLN A 177 -21.00 -8.87 -6.48
CA GLN A 177 -22.42 -9.27 -6.32
C GLN A 177 -23.24 -8.19 -5.59
N ARG A 178 -22.70 -7.61 -4.51
CA ARG A 178 -23.35 -6.53 -3.76
C ARG A 178 -23.57 -5.29 -4.64
N LYS A 179 -22.62 -4.94 -5.51
CA LYS A 179 -22.78 -3.83 -6.46
C LYS A 179 -23.88 -4.10 -7.48
N LYS A 180 -23.94 -5.31 -8.05
CA LYS A 180 -25.04 -5.70 -8.95
C LYS A 180 -26.41 -5.69 -8.26
N GLY A 181 -26.49 -6.23 -7.04
CA GLY A 181 -27.76 -6.29 -6.29
C GLY A 181 -28.30 -4.92 -5.84
N LYS A 182 -27.42 -3.91 -5.68
CA LYS A 182 -27.84 -2.53 -5.38
C LYS A 182 -28.25 -1.73 -6.62
N GLY A 183 -27.92 -2.20 -7.83
CA GLY A 183 -28.29 -1.57 -9.11
C GLY A 183 -29.63 -2.04 -9.69
N GLY A 184 -30.55 -2.53 -8.85
CA GLY A 184 -31.85 -3.08 -9.24
C GLY A 184 -32.88 -2.05 -9.74
N GLU A 185 -32.48 -1.11 -10.60
CA GLU A 185 -33.38 -0.53 -11.59
C GLU A 185 -33.04 -1.15 -12.95
N LEU A 186 -34.00 -1.90 -13.50
CA LEU A 186 -33.97 -2.38 -14.87
C LEU A 186 -33.65 -1.23 -15.82
N GLY A 187 -32.55 -1.36 -16.56
CA GLY A 187 -32.40 -0.65 -17.83
C GLY A 187 -31.29 0.40 -17.86
N LYS A 188 -30.04 -0.03 -17.75
CA LYS A 188 -29.01 0.25 -18.76
C LYS A 188 -28.14 -1.00 -18.89
N GLU A 189 -27.97 -1.49 -20.11
CA GLU A 189 -26.91 -2.44 -20.44
C GLU A 189 -25.57 -1.72 -20.22
N ASP A 190 -25.10 -1.70 -18.97
CA ASP A 190 -23.80 -1.12 -18.65
C ASP A 190 -22.69 -1.99 -19.27
N GLU A 191 -21.68 -1.27 -19.77
CA GLU A 191 -20.44 -1.73 -20.39
C GLU A 191 -19.97 -3.12 -19.94
N LYS A 192 -19.66 -4.00 -20.90
CA LYS A 192 -19.04 -5.35 -20.75
C LYS A 192 -18.75 -5.73 -19.30
N ASP A 193 -19.69 -6.43 -18.67
CA ASP A 193 -19.49 -7.06 -17.37
C ASP A 193 -18.31 -8.05 -17.47
N ASN A 194 -17.13 -7.59 -17.08
CA ASN A 194 -15.89 -8.37 -17.12
C ASN A 194 -15.82 -9.40 -15.97
N GLY A 195 -16.92 -9.62 -15.23
CA GLY A 195 -16.98 -10.49 -14.07
C GLY A 195 -16.32 -9.88 -12.82
N PRO A 196 -16.29 -10.63 -11.70
CA PRO A 196 -15.62 -10.17 -10.50
C PRO A 196 -14.11 -10.09 -10.71
N MET A 197 -13.48 -9.07 -10.12
CA MET A 197 -12.02 -9.00 -10.03
C MET A 197 -11.48 -10.21 -9.27
N THR A 198 -10.26 -10.61 -9.60
CA THR A 198 -9.48 -11.59 -8.85
C THR A 198 -8.15 -10.98 -8.41
N VAL A 199 -7.56 -11.55 -7.36
CA VAL A 199 -6.26 -11.10 -6.86
C VAL A 199 -5.19 -11.28 -7.94
N ARG A 200 -5.06 -12.50 -8.48
CA ARG A 200 -4.04 -12.81 -9.50
C ARG A 200 -4.32 -12.17 -10.86
N GLY A 201 -5.58 -11.99 -11.24
CA GLY A 201 -5.94 -11.43 -12.54
C GLY A 201 -6.00 -9.91 -12.60
N ASN A 202 -6.23 -9.22 -11.47
CA ASN A 202 -6.47 -7.78 -11.46
C ASN A 202 -5.66 -7.03 -10.40
N VAL A 203 -5.70 -7.47 -9.14
CA VAL A 203 -5.09 -6.70 -8.04
C VAL A 203 -3.57 -6.79 -8.05
N LEU A 204 -3.01 -8.00 -8.11
CA LEU A 204 -1.56 -8.23 -8.06
C LEU A 204 -0.83 -7.66 -9.29
N PRO A 205 -1.35 -7.77 -10.53
CA PRO A 205 -0.80 -7.04 -11.68
C PRO A 205 -0.75 -5.53 -11.44
N ARG A 206 -1.82 -4.94 -10.89
CA ARG A 206 -1.84 -3.49 -10.58
C ARG A 206 -0.86 -3.11 -9.47
N ILE A 207 -0.67 -3.97 -8.47
CA ILE A 207 0.38 -3.82 -7.45
C ILE A 207 1.76 -3.80 -8.11
N ASN A 208 2.04 -4.77 -8.98
CA ASN A 208 3.33 -4.88 -9.68
C ASN A 208 3.61 -3.63 -10.53
N GLU A 209 2.61 -3.09 -11.22
CA GLU A 209 2.73 -1.82 -11.95
C GLU A 209 3.14 -0.67 -11.02
N ILE A 210 2.44 -0.49 -9.91
CA ILE A 210 2.72 0.58 -8.94
C ILE A 210 4.12 0.40 -8.34
N VAL A 211 4.52 -0.81 -7.96
CA VAL A 211 5.86 -1.10 -7.43
C VAL A 211 6.93 -0.71 -8.45
N MET A 212 6.79 -1.16 -9.70
CA MET A 212 7.73 -0.81 -10.77
C MET A 212 7.77 0.70 -11.04
N GLU A 213 6.63 1.38 -11.06
CA GLU A 213 6.57 2.84 -11.20
C GLU A 213 7.29 3.56 -10.05
N THR A 214 7.03 3.17 -8.79
CA THR A 214 7.66 3.81 -7.62
C THR A 214 9.18 3.68 -7.64
N LEU A 215 9.70 2.50 -7.96
CA LEU A 215 11.14 2.24 -8.03
C LEU A 215 11.79 2.95 -9.24
N ARG A 216 11.14 2.95 -10.41
CA ARG A 216 11.61 3.68 -11.59
C ARG A 216 11.72 5.18 -11.33
N CYS A 217 10.78 5.76 -10.58
CA CYS A 217 10.80 7.19 -10.23
C CYS A 217 12.03 7.60 -9.40
N ILE A 218 12.65 6.66 -8.68
CA ILE A 218 13.80 6.93 -7.82
C ILE A 218 15.08 6.23 -8.29
N LYS A 219 15.07 5.61 -9.47
CA LYS A 219 16.17 4.77 -9.95
C LYS A 219 17.52 5.50 -9.97
N ASP A 220 17.53 6.77 -10.37
CA ASP A 220 18.75 7.59 -10.45
C ASP A 220 19.32 7.93 -9.06
N PHE A 221 18.52 7.79 -7.99
CA PHE A 221 18.97 7.91 -6.60
C PHE A 221 19.41 6.56 -6.02
N LEU A 222 18.90 5.46 -6.56
CA LEU A 222 19.23 4.12 -6.13
C LEU A 222 20.49 3.61 -6.82
N LEU A 223 20.71 3.92 -8.10
CA LEU A 223 21.83 3.38 -8.87
C LEU A 223 23.02 4.35 -8.89
N PRO A 224 24.27 3.85 -8.90
CA PRO A 224 24.62 2.43 -8.87
C PRO A 224 24.54 1.80 -7.48
N GLN A 225 24.41 0.46 -7.43
CA GLN A 225 24.47 -0.32 -6.19
C GLN A 225 25.68 -1.26 -6.17
N PRO A 226 26.21 -1.63 -4.99
CA PRO A 226 27.14 -2.74 -4.88
C PRO A 226 26.50 -4.04 -5.39
N CYS A 227 27.27 -4.87 -6.10
CA CYS A 227 26.80 -6.19 -6.50
C CYS A 227 26.50 -7.03 -5.24
N GLY A 228 25.33 -7.68 -5.22
CA GLY A 228 24.83 -8.44 -4.08
C GLY A 228 24.02 -7.62 -3.07
N ALA A 229 23.83 -6.31 -3.28
CA ALA A 229 22.90 -5.54 -2.47
C ALA A 229 21.46 -6.01 -2.71
N TYR A 230 20.68 -6.16 -1.64
CA TYR A 230 19.26 -6.46 -1.74
C TYR A 230 18.46 -5.82 -0.61
N GLN A 231 17.16 -5.63 -0.83
CA GLN A 231 16.25 -5.08 0.15
C GLN A 231 14.87 -5.75 0.03
N MET A 232 14.33 -6.18 1.17
CA MET A 232 12.92 -6.56 1.27
C MET A 232 12.09 -5.31 1.56
N LEU A 233 11.03 -5.10 0.79
CA LEU A 233 10.10 -3.99 0.91
C LEU A 233 8.69 -4.51 1.19
N GLY A 234 7.97 -3.87 2.10
CA GLY A 234 6.53 -4.12 2.29
C GLY A 234 5.74 -2.96 1.73
N TYR A 235 4.84 -3.21 0.79
CA TYR A 235 3.95 -2.18 0.27
C TYR A 235 2.58 -2.33 0.90
N ASP A 236 2.00 -1.19 1.28
CA ASP A 236 0.69 -1.14 1.93
C ASP A 236 -0.27 -0.43 1.00
N PHE A 237 -1.38 -1.07 0.66
CA PHE A 237 -2.40 -0.54 -0.24
C PHE A 237 -3.76 -0.51 0.42
N VAL A 238 -4.65 0.28 -0.14
CA VAL A 238 -6.09 0.12 0.07
C VAL A 238 -6.80 0.13 -1.27
N ILE A 239 -7.90 -0.61 -1.35
CA ILE A 239 -8.77 -0.61 -2.51
C ILE A 239 -10.05 0.15 -2.18
N THR A 240 -10.45 1.07 -3.05
CA THR A 240 -11.67 1.85 -2.88
C THR A 240 -12.91 0.99 -3.14
N ASP A 241 -14.08 1.47 -2.73
CA ASP A 241 -15.37 0.87 -3.08
C ASP A 241 -15.56 0.73 -4.60
N LYS A 242 -14.92 1.61 -5.39
CA LYS A 242 -14.89 1.57 -6.87
C LYS A 242 -13.95 0.52 -7.45
N GLY A 243 -13.08 -0.08 -6.65
CA GLY A 243 -12.07 -1.03 -7.10
C GLY A 243 -10.74 -0.37 -7.46
N ASP A 244 -10.57 0.93 -7.19
CA ASP A 244 -9.30 1.62 -7.44
C ASP A 244 -8.29 1.28 -6.35
N LEU A 245 -7.12 0.78 -6.75
CA LEU A 245 -6.03 0.48 -5.82
C LEU A 245 -5.16 1.72 -5.58
N GLN A 246 -4.92 2.06 -4.31
CA GLN A 246 -4.13 3.21 -3.90
C GLN A 246 -3.00 2.79 -2.95
N LEU A 247 -1.77 3.24 -3.24
CA LEU A 247 -0.61 3.06 -2.38
C LEU A 247 -0.71 3.96 -1.14
N LEU A 248 -0.54 3.38 0.04
CA LEU A 248 -0.51 4.09 1.32
C LEU A 248 0.93 4.44 1.74
N GLU A 249 1.82 3.45 1.74
CA GLU A 249 3.22 3.59 2.15
C GLU A 249 4.10 2.43 1.66
N VAL A 250 5.42 2.62 1.77
CA VAL A 250 6.44 1.60 1.52
C VAL A 250 7.28 1.45 2.79
N ASN A 251 7.32 0.24 3.32
CA ASN A 251 7.99 -0.16 4.55
C ASN A 251 9.34 -0.82 4.24
N LEU A 252 10.44 -0.31 4.82
CA LEU A 252 11.79 -0.86 4.65
C LEU A 252 12.08 -2.05 5.57
N THR A 253 11.32 -2.21 6.64
CA THR A 253 11.47 -3.32 7.60
C THR A 253 10.13 -4.03 7.79
N PRO A 254 9.59 -4.66 6.73
CA PRO A 254 8.28 -5.26 6.78
C PRO A 254 8.27 -6.49 7.70
N GLY A 255 7.33 -6.51 8.64
CA GLY A 255 6.95 -7.75 9.31
C GLY A 255 6.18 -8.68 8.36
N THR A 256 6.18 -9.97 8.68
CA THR A 256 5.38 -11.01 8.01
C THR A 256 4.89 -12.03 9.04
N SER A 257 3.97 -12.91 8.66
CA SER A 257 3.50 -14.00 9.52
C SER A 257 4.53 -15.13 9.62
N THR A 258 4.45 -15.91 10.69
CA THR A 258 5.28 -17.12 10.87
C THR A 258 5.04 -18.17 9.79
N THR A 259 3.86 -18.18 9.16
CA THR A 259 3.52 -19.11 8.07
C THR A 259 4.19 -18.75 6.75
N LEU A 260 4.45 -17.47 6.48
CA LEU A 260 5.05 -17.01 5.23
C LEU A 260 6.56 -16.78 5.35
N VAL A 261 7.07 -16.45 6.55
CA VAL A 261 8.48 -16.09 6.74
C VAL A 261 9.45 -17.17 6.25
N GLY A 262 9.15 -18.46 6.51
CA GLY A 262 10.02 -19.56 6.09
C GLY A 262 10.14 -19.65 4.56
N LYS A 263 9.02 -19.52 3.86
CA LYS A 263 8.96 -19.51 2.39
C LYS A 263 9.70 -18.32 1.81
N MET A 264 9.46 -17.13 2.36
CA MET A 264 10.10 -15.89 1.91
C MET A 264 11.61 -15.94 2.11
N VAL A 265 12.09 -16.39 3.28
CA VAL A 265 13.53 -16.47 3.59
C VAL A 265 14.22 -17.49 2.68
N ALA A 266 13.58 -18.63 2.39
CA ALA A 266 14.14 -19.64 1.48
C ALA A 266 14.39 -19.05 0.08
N ASP A 267 13.36 -18.45 -0.54
CA ASP A 267 13.49 -17.79 -1.85
C ASP A 267 14.45 -16.60 -1.81
N MET A 268 14.46 -15.81 -0.72
CA MET A 268 15.39 -14.68 -0.58
C MET A 268 16.85 -15.14 -0.57
N ASN A 269 17.18 -16.24 0.12
CA ASN A 269 18.53 -16.78 0.14
C ASN A 269 18.95 -17.19 -1.28
N GLU A 270 18.08 -17.90 -1.98
CA GLU A 270 18.33 -18.35 -3.34
C GLU A 270 18.52 -17.16 -4.32
N ILE A 271 17.57 -16.21 -4.30
CA ILE A 271 17.56 -15.08 -5.23
C ILE A 271 18.69 -14.09 -4.95
N ALA A 272 18.95 -13.77 -3.67
CA ALA A 272 19.83 -12.66 -3.31
C ALA A 272 21.20 -13.09 -2.77
N VAL A 273 21.24 -14.14 -1.94
CA VAL A 273 22.46 -14.56 -1.23
C VAL A 273 23.26 -15.53 -2.08
N ASP A 274 22.68 -16.66 -2.47
CA ASP A 274 23.35 -17.73 -3.21
C ASP A 274 23.76 -17.26 -4.62
N ALA A 275 22.97 -16.37 -5.23
CA ALA A 275 23.31 -15.72 -6.48
C ALA A 275 24.58 -14.84 -6.38
N ALA A 276 24.82 -14.21 -5.23
CA ALA A 276 26.00 -13.38 -4.98
C ALA A 276 27.18 -14.19 -4.42
N PHE A 277 26.89 -15.26 -3.67
CA PHE A 277 27.85 -16.11 -2.97
C PHE A 277 27.57 -17.59 -3.28
N PRO A 278 27.82 -18.06 -4.50
CA PRO A 278 27.50 -19.43 -4.89
C PRO A 278 28.31 -20.43 -4.05
N ASP A 279 27.65 -21.49 -3.58
CA ASP A 279 28.33 -22.58 -2.85
C ASP A 279 29.40 -23.22 -3.75
N PRO A 280 30.70 -23.17 -3.38
CA PRO A 280 31.77 -23.77 -4.15
C PRO A 280 31.62 -25.29 -4.36
N LYS A 281 30.81 -25.95 -3.52
CA LYS A 281 30.53 -27.39 -3.56
C LYS A 281 29.24 -27.74 -4.30
N ALA A 282 28.40 -26.75 -4.64
CA ALA A 282 27.24 -27.01 -5.47
C ALA A 282 27.70 -27.39 -6.88
N THR A 283 27.48 -28.65 -7.27
CA THR A 283 27.60 -29.05 -8.67
C THR A 283 26.67 -28.18 -9.49
N LYS A 284 27.21 -27.44 -10.47
CA LYS A 284 26.43 -26.61 -11.40
C LYS A 284 25.45 -27.48 -12.18
N SER A 285 24.29 -27.78 -11.62
CA SER A 285 23.11 -28.13 -12.39
C SER A 285 22.66 -26.83 -13.04
N GLY A 286 22.85 -26.71 -14.35
CA GLY A 286 22.34 -25.59 -15.16
C GLY A 286 20.81 -25.59 -15.28
N GLU A 287 20.11 -26.00 -14.23
CA GLU A 287 18.66 -25.96 -14.15
C GLU A 287 18.26 -24.58 -13.65
N ASN A 288 17.34 -23.93 -14.38
CA ASN A 288 16.61 -22.77 -13.89
C ASN A 288 16.12 -23.09 -12.48
N VAL A 289 16.66 -22.43 -11.47
CA VAL A 289 16.22 -22.67 -10.10
C VAL A 289 14.76 -22.24 -10.03
N SER A 290 13.88 -23.21 -9.84
CA SER A 290 12.44 -22.95 -9.85
C SER A 290 12.09 -22.31 -8.51
N LEU A 291 11.81 -21.00 -8.54
CA LEU A 291 11.28 -20.27 -7.39
C LEU A 291 9.93 -20.86 -6.99
N ASN A 292 9.98 -21.79 -6.05
CA ASN A 292 8.83 -22.62 -5.67
C ASN A 292 8.09 -22.09 -4.44
N ASN A 293 8.66 -21.13 -3.69
CA ASN A 293 8.11 -20.74 -2.40
C ASN A 293 7.28 -19.44 -2.42
N GLY A 294 7.41 -18.60 -3.46
CA GLY A 294 6.42 -17.57 -3.80
C GLY A 294 6.95 -16.31 -4.48
N PHE A 295 8.25 -16.01 -4.45
CA PHE A 295 8.77 -14.85 -5.18
C PHE A 295 8.73 -15.09 -6.70
N LYS A 296 8.13 -14.15 -7.43
CA LYS A 296 8.06 -14.15 -8.90
C LYS A 296 8.73 -12.90 -9.44
N HIS A 297 9.59 -13.08 -10.44
CA HIS A 297 10.25 -11.96 -11.12
C HIS A 297 9.20 -11.08 -11.83
N VAL A 298 9.25 -9.78 -11.57
CA VAL A 298 8.31 -8.78 -12.10
C VAL A 298 8.96 -7.94 -13.18
N GLY A 299 10.25 -7.66 -13.04
CA GLY A 299 10.98 -6.89 -14.05
C GLY A 299 12.33 -6.40 -13.59
N LYS A 300 12.97 -5.67 -14.50
CA LYS A 300 14.27 -5.03 -14.34
C LYS A 300 14.12 -3.51 -14.41
N ILE A 301 14.92 -2.79 -13.63
CA ILE A 301 15.05 -1.33 -13.66
C ILE A 301 16.50 -0.98 -13.97
N GLU A 302 16.70 -0.24 -15.05
CA GLU A 302 17.95 0.33 -15.55
C GLU A 302 17.71 1.82 -15.83
#